data_AF-A0A9W4D2R7-F1
#
_entry.id   AF-A0A9W4D2R7-F1
#
_cell.length_a   1.000
_cell.length_b   1.000
_cell.length_c   1.000
_cell.angle_alpha   90.00
_cell.angle_beta   90.00
_cell.angle_gamma   90.00
#
_symmetry.space_group_name_H-M   'P 1'
#
loop_
_entity.id
_entity.type
_entity.pdbx_description
1 polymer ?
#
loop_
_entity_poly.entity_id
_entity_poly.type
_entity_poly.pdbx_seq_one_letter_code
_entity_poly.pdbx_strand_id
1 'polypeptide(L)'
;MNKEGEAGSAYCIYRASISEITNAKILLGRTAEVIGTAKGLKVAMSHCMAKYATNIVVCLENEEAALRTHTVYLSPSSSVKIAEFQVLREIWNSRVQSSREEEGAAKVQWVPGHAGIKVNKRADVLAKEACSETTTRTKASIYRAKSLIKERQESSITRYWKDHAPSSFGSLKILMTGQMPEELQNLSRKNLALILAARPARGDYATYHRRQAIVNLWRGEGSRTSI
;
A
#
# COMPACT_ATOMS: atom_id res chain seq x y z
N MET A 1 -5.13 -7.08 8.87
CA MET A 1 -3.96 -7.97 8.85
C MET A 1 -3.81 -8.57 10.24
N ASN A 2 -3.54 -9.87 10.34
CA ASN A 2 -3.25 -10.51 11.62
C ASN A 2 -1.79 -10.24 12.05
N LYS A 3 -1.43 -10.67 13.28
CA LYS A 3 -0.06 -10.57 13.82
C LYS A 3 1.00 -11.28 12.97
N GLU A 4 0.58 -12.16 12.06
CA GLU A 4 1.45 -12.93 11.16
C GLU A 4 1.66 -12.26 9.79
N GLY A 5 1.05 -11.10 9.55
CA GLY A 5 1.19 -10.34 8.30
C GLY A 5 0.37 -10.89 7.14
N GLU A 6 -0.65 -11.67 7.47
CA GLU A 6 -1.62 -12.21 6.52
C GLU A 6 -2.76 -11.21 6.35
N ALA A 7 -3.15 -11.01 5.10
CA ALA A 7 -4.37 -10.32 4.78
C ALA A 7 -5.44 -11.38 4.45
N GLY A 8 -6.68 -11.03 4.77
CA GLY A 8 -7.86 -11.74 4.33
C GLY A 8 -8.56 -10.82 3.35
N SER A 9 -9.09 -11.39 2.28
CA SER A 9 -10.10 -10.75 1.46
C SER A 9 -11.43 -11.38 1.80
N ALA A 10 -12.50 -10.61 1.71
CA ALA A 10 -13.83 -11.16 1.71
C ALA A 10 -14.67 -10.40 0.70
N TYR A 11 -15.70 -11.06 0.19
CA TYR A 11 -16.74 -10.37 -0.58
C TYR A 11 -18.10 -10.71 0.03
N CYS A 12 -19.01 -9.76 -0.11
CA CYS A 12 -20.40 -9.89 0.29
C CYS A 12 -21.26 -9.34 -0.83
N ILE A 13 -22.25 -10.11 -1.27
CA ILE A 13 -23.13 -9.76 -2.38
C ILE A 13 -24.51 -9.47 -1.80
N TYR A 14 -25.01 -8.28 -2.14
CA TYR A 14 -26.34 -7.83 -1.77
C TYR A 14 -27.18 -7.61 -3.02
N ARG A 15 -28.50 -7.80 -2.89
CA ARG A 15 -29.46 -7.34 -3.88
C ARG A 15 -30.49 -6.47 -3.19
N ALA A 16 -30.79 -5.33 -3.81
CA ALA A 16 -31.54 -4.25 -3.19
C ALA A 16 -30.91 -3.81 -1.84
N SER A 17 -31.63 -3.02 -1.06
CA SER A 17 -31.10 -2.35 0.13
C SER A 17 -30.96 -3.25 1.36
N ILE A 18 -31.33 -4.55 1.30
CA ILE A 18 -31.70 -5.29 2.52
C ILE A 18 -31.20 -6.75 2.57
N SER A 19 -31.16 -7.50 1.46
CA SER A 19 -30.84 -8.94 1.51
C SER A 19 -29.41 -9.27 1.07
N GLU A 20 -28.66 -9.86 2.00
CA GLU A 20 -27.40 -10.54 1.73
C GLU A 20 -27.72 -11.85 0.98
N ILE A 21 -27.20 -11.99 -0.23
CA ILE A 21 -27.40 -13.18 -1.05
C ILE A 21 -26.36 -14.23 -0.71
N THR A 22 -25.09 -13.81 -0.65
CA THR A 22 -23.97 -14.70 -0.38
C THR A 22 -22.76 -13.90 0.08
N ASN A 23 -21.88 -14.58 0.80
CA ASN A 23 -20.61 -14.06 1.23
C ASN A 23 -19.55 -15.15 1.16
N ALA A 24 -18.29 -14.76 1.04
CA ALA A 24 -17.19 -15.69 1.25
C ALA A 24 -15.93 -14.99 1.75
N LYS A 25 -15.14 -15.77 2.47
CA LYS A 25 -13.81 -15.42 2.98
C LYS A 25 -12.75 -16.01 2.06
N ILE A 26 -11.66 -15.27 1.85
CA ILE A 26 -10.54 -15.68 1.01
C ILE A 26 -9.23 -15.27 1.70
N LEU A 27 -8.41 -16.26 2.04
CA LEU A 27 -7.12 -16.04 2.72
C LEU A 27 -6.04 -15.62 1.71
N LEU A 28 -5.68 -14.33 1.64
CA LEU A 28 -4.77 -13.82 0.60
C LEU A 28 -3.93 -12.62 1.06
N GLY A 29 -2.65 -12.58 0.68
CA GLY A 29 -1.75 -11.42 0.93
C GLY A 29 -2.13 -10.15 0.14
N ARG A 30 -1.15 -9.31 -0.23
CA ARG A 30 -1.36 -7.95 -0.80
C ARG A 30 -2.23 -7.83 -2.07
N THR A 31 -2.52 -8.93 -2.77
CA THR A 31 -3.45 -9.00 -3.92
C THR A 31 -4.86 -9.46 -3.52
N ALA A 32 -5.13 -9.59 -2.22
CA ALA A 32 -6.39 -10.02 -1.62
C ALA A 32 -7.60 -9.32 -2.22
N GLU A 33 -7.60 -7.99 -2.24
CA GLU A 33 -8.77 -7.23 -2.64
C GLU A 33 -9.07 -7.40 -4.13
N VAL A 34 -8.07 -7.30 -5.00
CA VAL A 34 -8.28 -7.52 -6.45
C VAL A 34 -8.76 -8.95 -6.73
N ILE A 35 -8.22 -9.95 -6.02
CA ILE A 35 -8.67 -11.34 -6.16
C ILE A 35 -10.10 -11.52 -5.63
N GLY A 36 -10.41 -10.94 -4.47
CA GLY A 36 -11.75 -10.97 -3.88
C GLY A 36 -12.77 -10.28 -4.75
N THR A 37 -12.39 -9.18 -5.39
CA THR A 37 -13.18 -8.44 -6.37
C THR A 37 -13.53 -9.30 -7.57
N ALA A 38 -12.51 -9.91 -8.22
CA ALA A 38 -12.73 -10.77 -9.38
C ALA A 38 -13.59 -12.00 -9.04
N LYS A 39 -13.33 -12.63 -7.88
CA LYS A 39 -14.10 -13.79 -7.42
C LYS A 39 -15.54 -13.41 -7.04
N GLY A 40 -15.73 -12.30 -6.35
CA GLY A 40 -17.04 -11.76 -6.00
C GLY A 40 -17.86 -11.41 -7.23
N LEU A 41 -17.28 -10.75 -8.23
CA LEU A 41 -17.95 -10.45 -9.49
C LEU A 41 -18.36 -11.74 -10.21
N LYS A 42 -17.46 -12.72 -10.32
CA LYS A 42 -17.76 -14.01 -10.94
C LYS A 42 -18.94 -14.71 -10.26
N VAL A 43 -18.97 -14.75 -8.94
CA VAL A 43 -20.05 -15.37 -8.17
C VAL A 43 -21.35 -14.57 -8.31
N ALA A 44 -21.29 -13.25 -8.32
CA ALA A 44 -22.46 -12.40 -8.57
C ALA A 44 -23.08 -12.68 -9.94
N MET A 45 -22.25 -12.84 -10.99
CA MET A 45 -22.71 -13.15 -12.35
C MET A 45 -23.31 -14.57 -12.47
N SER A 46 -22.76 -15.54 -11.75
CA SER A 46 -23.28 -16.93 -11.77
C SER A 46 -24.53 -17.12 -10.91
N HIS A 47 -24.93 -16.13 -10.11
CA HIS A 47 -26.09 -16.25 -9.24
C HIS A 47 -27.40 -16.31 -10.05
N CYS A 48 -28.36 -17.14 -9.64
CA CYS A 48 -29.62 -17.34 -10.38
C CYS A 48 -30.44 -16.05 -10.56
N MET A 49 -30.22 -15.06 -9.69
CA MET A 49 -30.86 -13.75 -9.75
C MET A 49 -30.17 -12.73 -10.67
N ALA A 50 -28.96 -13.01 -11.16
CA ALA A 50 -28.18 -12.08 -11.97
C ALA A 50 -28.90 -11.70 -13.27
N LYS A 51 -29.70 -12.62 -13.83
CA LYS A 51 -30.54 -12.39 -15.02
C LYS A 51 -31.61 -11.29 -14.87
N TYR A 52 -31.91 -10.90 -13.63
CA TYR A 52 -32.87 -9.84 -13.30
C TYR A 52 -32.19 -8.55 -12.80
N ALA A 53 -30.86 -8.51 -12.77
CA ALA A 53 -30.12 -7.34 -12.34
C ALA A 53 -29.74 -6.50 -13.57
N THR A 54 -30.05 -5.20 -13.54
CA THR A 54 -29.60 -4.24 -14.57
C THR A 54 -28.12 -3.93 -14.35
N ASN A 55 -27.71 -3.61 -13.13
CA ASN A 55 -26.34 -3.18 -12.83
C ASN A 55 -25.72 -4.05 -11.72
N ILE A 56 -24.41 -4.25 -11.81
CA ILE A 56 -23.59 -4.73 -10.68
C ILE A 56 -22.70 -3.57 -10.25
N VAL A 57 -22.75 -3.23 -8.97
CA VAL A 57 -21.84 -2.24 -8.38
C VAL A 57 -20.88 -2.97 -7.46
N VAL A 58 -19.59 -2.83 -7.75
CA VAL A 58 -18.50 -3.39 -6.97
C VAL A 58 -17.92 -2.28 -6.11
N CYS A 59 -18.20 -2.32 -4.82
CA CYS A 59 -17.70 -1.35 -3.85
C CYS A 59 -16.37 -1.81 -3.25
N LEU A 60 -15.37 -0.94 -3.26
CA LEU A 60 -14.03 -1.22 -2.73
C LEU A 60 -13.57 -0.12 -1.77
N GLU A 61 -13.00 -0.51 -0.62
CA GLU A 61 -12.43 0.44 0.35
C GLU A 61 -11.02 0.91 -0.04
N ASN A 62 -10.24 0.04 -0.68
CA ASN A 62 -8.93 0.41 -1.16
C ASN A 62 -9.01 1.18 -2.48
N GLU A 63 -8.64 2.45 -2.42
CA GLU A 63 -8.60 3.36 -3.55
C GLU A 63 -7.72 2.84 -4.68
N GLU A 64 -6.55 2.29 -4.36
CA GLU A 64 -5.63 1.72 -5.35
C GLU A 64 -6.25 0.50 -6.06
N ALA A 65 -6.99 -0.33 -5.32
CA ALA A 65 -7.70 -1.46 -5.92
C ALA A 65 -8.86 -0.99 -6.81
N ALA A 66 -9.59 0.04 -6.39
CA ALA A 66 -10.65 0.66 -7.18
C ALA A 66 -10.11 1.28 -8.47
N LEU A 67 -9.02 2.05 -8.37
CA LEU A 67 -8.36 2.67 -9.53
C LEU A 67 -7.89 1.61 -10.53
N ARG A 68 -7.20 0.57 -10.06
CA ARG A 68 -6.68 -0.52 -10.91
C ARG A 68 -7.76 -1.35 -11.59
N THR A 69 -8.92 -1.52 -10.95
CA THR A 69 -10.05 -2.28 -11.51
C THR A 69 -10.98 -1.42 -12.36
N HIS A 70 -10.91 -0.09 -12.20
CA HIS A 70 -11.61 0.88 -13.04
C HIS A 70 -10.85 1.17 -14.34
N THR A 71 -9.52 1.21 -14.29
CA THR A 71 -8.70 1.50 -15.48
C THR A 71 -8.67 0.33 -16.45
N VAL A 72 -8.95 0.62 -17.73
CA VAL A 72 -8.89 -0.35 -18.85
C VAL A 72 -7.45 -0.59 -19.32
N TYR A 73 -6.51 0.28 -18.92
CA TYR A 73 -5.10 0.15 -19.28
C TYR A 73 -4.40 -0.97 -18.50
N LEU A 74 -4.31 -2.13 -19.12
CA LEU A 74 -3.38 -3.18 -18.73
C LEU A 74 -1.97 -2.74 -19.12
N SER A 75 -1.20 -2.22 -18.15
CA SER A 75 0.26 -2.26 -18.28
C SER A 75 0.67 -3.73 -18.49
N PRO A 76 1.76 -4.03 -19.24
CA PRO A 76 2.32 -5.38 -19.30
C PRO A 76 2.62 -5.99 -17.91
N SER A 77 2.75 -5.15 -16.87
CA SER A 77 2.92 -5.55 -15.46
C SER A 77 1.60 -5.72 -14.67
N SER A 78 0.44 -5.57 -15.32
CA SER A 78 -0.86 -5.72 -14.63
C SER A 78 -1.07 -7.17 -14.20
N SER A 79 -1.57 -7.35 -12.98
CA SER A 79 -1.80 -8.69 -12.44
C SER A 79 -2.85 -9.43 -13.28
N VAL A 80 -2.64 -10.73 -13.55
CA VAL A 80 -3.59 -11.65 -14.22
C VAL A 80 -5.03 -11.49 -13.71
N LYS A 81 -5.19 -11.12 -12.43
CA LYS A 81 -6.50 -10.94 -11.78
C LYS A 81 -7.23 -9.65 -12.15
N ILE A 82 -6.49 -8.61 -12.54
CA ILE A 82 -7.07 -7.39 -13.11
C ILE A 82 -7.63 -7.71 -14.50
N ALA A 83 -6.87 -8.45 -15.32
CA ALA A 83 -7.34 -8.91 -16.63
C ALA A 83 -8.58 -9.81 -16.50
N GLU A 84 -8.58 -10.76 -15.54
CA GLU A 84 -9.77 -11.59 -15.24
C GLU A 84 -10.98 -10.73 -14.88
N PHE A 85 -10.82 -9.70 -14.04
CA PHE A 85 -11.90 -8.79 -13.67
C PHE A 85 -12.43 -8.00 -14.88
N GLN A 86 -11.55 -7.51 -15.76
CA GLN A 86 -11.95 -6.78 -16.97
C GLN A 86 -12.73 -7.68 -17.92
N VAL A 87 -12.28 -8.93 -18.15
CA VAL A 87 -13.02 -9.90 -18.96
C VAL A 87 -14.42 -10.15 -18.39
N LEU A 88 -14.55 -10.33 -17.08
CA LEU A 88 -15.85 -10.51 -16.41
C LEU A 88 -16.75 -9.28 -16.59
N ARG A 89 -16.18 -8.07 -16.50
CA ARG A 89 -16.90 -6.82 -16.75
C ARG A 89 -17.41 -6.74 -18.19
N GLU A 90 -16.59 -7.08 -19.18
CA GLU A 90 -17.00 -7.09 -20.59
C GLU A 90 -18.10 -8.12 -20.87
N ILE A 91 -17.99 -9.32 -20.29
CA ILE A 91 -19.05 -10.34 -20.39
C ILE A 91 -20.37 -9.82 -19.79
N TRP A 92 -20.31 -9.09 -18.68
CA TRP A 92 -21.50 -8.50 -18.08
C TRP A 92 -22.10 -7.43 -19.00
N ASN A 93 -21.28 -6.50 -19.51
CA ASN A 93 -21.74 -5.40 -20.36
C ASN A 93 -22.33 -5.91 -21.70
N SER A 94 -21.79 -6.99 -22.26
CA SER A 94 -22.25 -7.60 -23.53
C SER A 94 -23.42 -8.58 -23.39
N ARG A 95 -23.96 -8.78 -22.17
CA ARG A 95 -25.04 -9.77 -21.96
C ARG A 95 -26.36 -9.31 -22.57
N VAL A 96 -27.08 -10.26 -23.16
CA VAL A 96 -28.47 -10.05 -23.60
C VAL A 96 -29.37 -9.94 -22.37
N GLN A 97 -29.96 -8.76 -22.15
CA GLN A 97 -30.88 -8.54 -21.04
C GLN A 97 -32.30 -8.98 -21.36
N SER A 98 -33.02 -9.37 -20.32
CA SER A 98 -34.45 -9.67 -20.38
C SER A 98 -35.32 -8.40 -20.41
N SER A 99 -34.84 -7.28 -19.87
CA SER A 99 -35.49 -5.96 -19.91
C SER A 99 -34.84 -5.08 -20.98
N ARG A 100 -35.68 -4.46 -21.83
CA ARG A 100 -35.30 -3.90 -23.14
C ARG A 100 -34.83 -2.44 -23.12
N GLU A 101 -34.65 -1.82 -21.95
CA GLU A 101 -34.61 -0.35 -21.85
C GLU A 101 -33.29 0.25 -21.33
N GLU A 102 -32.40 -0.51 -20.68
CA GLU A 102 -31.08 0.03 -20.28
C GLU A 102 -29.94 -0.98 -20.43
N GLU A 103 -28.84 -0.55 -21.06
CA GLU A 103 -27.57 -1.29 -21.06
C GLU A 103 -27.05 -1.43 -19.62
N GLY A 104 -26.86 -2.67 -19.19
CA GLY A 104 -26.49 -2.96 -17.81
C GLY A 104 -25.01 -3.02 -17.61
N ALA A 105 -24.48 -2.20 -16.72
CA ALA A 105 -23.05 -2.05 -16.51
C ALA A 105 -22.56 -2.73 -15.22
N ALA A 106 -21.33 -3.24 -15.27
CA ALA A 106 -20.56 -3.61 -14.09
C ALA A 106 -19.67 -2.41 -13.70
N LYS A 107 -20.09 -1.67 -12.69
CA LYS A 107 -19.44 -0.44 -12.22
C LYS A 107 -18.54 -0.75 -11.02
N VAL A 108 -17.40 -0.08 -10.94
CA VAL A 108 -16.56 -0.08 -9.74
C VAL A 108 -16.73 1.27 -9.06
N GLN A 109 -17.01 1.24 -7.76
CA GLN A 109 -17.13 2.42 -6.94
C GLN A 109 -16.14 2.32 -5.79
N TRP A 110 -15.29 3.33 -5.65
CA TRP A 110 -14.52 3.49 -4.42
C TRP A 110 -15.44 4.03 -3.33
N VAL A 111 -15.37 3.40 -2.15
CA VAL A 111 -16.14 3.80 -0.98
C VAL A 111 -15.15 4.04 0.16
N PRO A 112 -15.09 5.25 0.75
CA PRO A 112 -14.18 5.50 1.85
C PRO A 112 -14.47 4.56 3.02
N GLY A 113 -13.39 4.01 3.59
CA GLY A 113 -13.46 3.18 4.79
C GLY A 113 -14.19 3.92 5.91
N HIS A 114 -15.10 3.23 6.58
CA HIS A 114 -15.89 3.74 7.71
C HIS A 114 -16.98 4.78 7.39
N ALA A 115 -17.36 4.96 6.11
CA ALA A 115 -18.49 5.80 5.69
C ALA A 115 -19.89 5.34 6.18
N GLY A 116 -19.98 4.41 7.13
CA GLY A 116 -21.25 3.94 7.68
C GLY A 116 -22.04 2.97 6.79
N ILE A 117 -21.57 2.67 5.57
CA ILE A 117 -22.28 1.79 4.63
C ILE A 117 -22.32 0.35 5.18
N LYS A 118 -23.54 -0.15 5.44
CA LYS A 118 -23.80 -1.46 6.06
C LYS A 118 -23.11 -2.62 5.33
N VAL A 119 -23.16 -2.62 4.00
CA VAL A 119 -22.54 -3.63 3.12
C VAL A 119 -21.03 -3.67 3.29
N ASN A 120 -20.40 -2.49 3.37
CA ASN A 120 -18.95 -2.36 3.49
C ASN A 120 -18.46 -2.87 4.85
N LYS A 121 -19.19 -2.48 5.92
CA LYS A 121 -18.93 -2.97 7.28
C LYS A 121 -18.99 -4.50 7.35
N ARG A 122 -19.95 -5.12 6.66
CA ARG A 122 -20.06 -6.59 6.62
C ARG A 122 -18.86 -7.23 5.93
N ALA A 123 -18.46 -6.71 4.77
CA ALA A 123 -17.29 -7.21 4.05
C ALA A 123 -15.99 -7.06 4.87
N ASP A 124 -15.81 -5.94 5.56
CA ASP A 124 -14.66 -5.70 6.45
C ASP A 124 -14.64 -6.66 7.66
N VAL A 125 -15.79 -6.89 8.30
CA VAL A 125 -15.93 -7.90 9.37
C VAL A 125 -15.52 -9.28 8.86
N LEU A 126 -16.02 -9.70 7.70
CA LEU A 126 -15.67 -10.99 7.10
C LEU A 126 -14.19 -11.09 6.74
N ALA A 127 -13.57 -10.00 6.26
CA ALA A 127 -12.14 -9.97 5.95
C ALA A 127 -11.27 -10.04 7.22
N LYS A 128 -11.72 -9.45 8.33
CA LYS A 128 -11.08 -9.54 9.65
C LYS A 128 -11.21 -10.94 10.26
N GLU A 129 -12.39 -11.55 10.13
CA GLU A 129 -12.58 -12.95 10.51
C GLU A 129 -11.69 -13.87 9.68
N ALA A 130 -11.61 -13.66 8.36
CA ALA A 130 -10.71 -14.40 7.48
C ALA A 130 -9.24 -14.24 7.90
N CYS A 131 -8.79 -13.04 8.30
CA CYS A 131 -7.44 -12.85 8.84
C CYS A 131 -7.19 -13.66 10.13
N SER A 132 -8.24 -13.93 10.90
CA SER A 132 -8.13 -14.58 12.22
C SER A 132 -8.18 -16.11 12.11
N GLU A 133 -8.58 -16.65 10.96
CA GLU A 133 -8.56 -18.08 10.66
C GLU A 133 -7.14 -18.52 10.27
N THR A 134 -6.63 -19.58 10.90
CA THR A 134 -5.26 -20.10 10.71
C THR A 134 -5.06 -20.56 9.26
N THR A 135 -4.11 -19.96 8.55
CA THR A 135 -3.83 -20.36 7.16
C THR A 135 -2.98 -21.64 7.11
N THR A 136 -3.20 -22.47 6.09
CA THR A 136 -2.29 -23.57 5.71
C THR A 136 -1.16 -23.12 4.79
N ARG A 137 -1.10 -21.82 4.45
CA ARG A 137 -0.18 -21.28 3.46
C ARG A 137 1.21 -21.01 4.05
N THR A 138 2.13 -21.95 3.83
CA THR A 138 3.52 -21.95 4.33
C THR A 138 4.42 -20.82 3.79
N LYS A 139 3.97 -20.02 2.80
CA LYS A 139 4.76 -18.98 2.16
C LYS A 139 4.32 -17.58 2.62
N ALA A 140 5.21 -16.92 3.36
CA ALA A 140 5.05 -15.55 3.83
C ALA A 140 4.63 -14.60 2.70
N SER A 141 3.65 -13.74 2.98
CA SER A 141 3.26 -12.60 2.13
C SER A 141 4.47 -11.72 1.80
N ILE A 142 4.53 -11.09 0.62
CA ILE A 142 5.60 -10.12 0.27
C ILE A 142 5.70 -9.01 1.32
N TYR A 143 4.57 -8.57 1.89
CA TYR A 143 4.59 -7.60 2.98
C TYR A 143 5.28 -8.18 4.21
N ARG A 144 4.90 -9.40 4.64
CA ARG A 144 5.54 -10.07 5.78
C ARG A 144 7.02 -10.31 5.52
N ALA A 145 7.41 -10.69 4.31
CA ALA A 145 8.81 -10.82 3.92
C ALA A 145 9.55 -9.47 4.04
N LYS A 146 8.96 -8.36 3.57
CA LYS A 146 9.53 -7.01 3.72
C LYS A 146 9.62 -6.58 5.19
N SER A 147 8.58 -6.84 5.98
CA SER A 147 8.58 -6.55 7.42
C SER A 147 9.63 -7.39 8.14
N LEU A 148 9.75 -8.67 7.85
CA LEU A 148 10.78 -9.55 8.39
C LEU A 148 12.20 -9.10 7.99
N ILE A 149 12.39 -8.62 6.74
CA ILE A 149 13.65 -8.02 6.31
C ILE A 149 13.96 -6.77 7.13
N LYS A 150 12.97 -5.88 7.32
CA LYS A 150 13.12 -4.66 8.12
C LYS A 150 13.43 -4.99 9.58
N GLU A 151 12.68 -5.90 10.20
CA GLU A 151 12.90 -6.40 11.57
C GLU A 151 14.31 -6.99 11.72
N ARG A 152 14.77 -7.80 10.74
CA ARG A 152 16.13 -8.34 10.73
C ARG A 152 17.18 -7.25 10.55
N GLN A 153 16.97 -6.28 9.67
CA GLN A 153 17.89 -5.16 9.46
C GLN A 153 18.03 -4.33 10.73
N GLU A 154 16.91 -3.95 11.35
CA GLU A 154 16.89 -3.22 12.62
C GLU A 154 17.60 -4.00 13.73
N SER A 155 17.32 -5.31 13.84
CA SER A 155 17.98 -6.19 14.82
C SER A 155 19.48 -6.30 14.57
N SER A 156 19.91 -6.43 13.31
CA SER A 156 21.32 -6.52 12.93
C SER A 156 22.07 -5.22 13.17
N ILE A 157 21.48 -4.07 12.82
CA ILE A 157 22.06 -2.74 13.08
C ILE A 157 22.21 -2.54 14.59
N THR A 158 21.17 -2.85 15.36
CA THR A 158 21.20 -2.73 16.82
C THR A 158 22.29 -3.61 17.44
N ARG A 159 22.41 -4.87 16.98
CA ARG A 159 23.44 -5.80 17.46
C ARG A 159 24.85 -5.33 17.09
N TYR A 160 25.08 -4.98 15.81
CA TYR A 160 26.38 -4.47 15.36
C TYR A 160 26.82 -3.25 16.15
N TRP A 161 25.89 -2.32 16.40
CA TRP A 161 26.18 -1.12 17.16
C TRP A 161 26.47 -1.41 18.62
N LYS A 162 25.73 -2.33 19.24
CA LYS A 162 26.02 -2.76 20.62
C LYS A 162 27.44 -3.32 20.75
N ASP A 163 27.91 -4.05 19.74
CA ASP A 163 29.21 -4.72 19.76
C ASP A 163 30.39 -3.78 19.40
N HIS A 164 30.15 -2.75 18.58
CA HIS A 164 31.21 -1.90 18.01
C HIS A 164 31.13 -0.41 18.41
N ALA A 165 30.09 0.01 19.15
CA ALA A 165 29.95 1.40 19.55
C ALA A 165 31.10 1.82 20.49
N PRO A 166 31.69 3.01 20.28
CA PRO A 166 32.64 3.57 21.23
C PRO A 166 31.99 3.78 22.59
N SER A 167 32.76 3.60 23.67
CA SER A 167 32.28 3.70 25.06
C SER A 167 31.61 5.05 25.38
N SER A 168 32.01 6.12 24.69
CA SER A 168 31.42 7.46 24.81
C SER A 168 29.94 7.52 24.39
N PHE A 169 29.49 6.65 23.47
CA PHE A 169 28.07 6.60 23.08
C PHE A 169 27.21 5.88 24.12
N GLY A 170 27.77 4.88 24.80
CA GLY A 170 27.11 4.18 25.89
C GLY A 170 26.84 5.08 27.09
N SER A 171 27.80 5.92 27.48
CA SER A 171 27.62 6.90 28.57
C SER A 171 26.57 7.98 28.23
N LEU A 172 26.46 8.35 26.96
CA LEU A 172 25.47 9.30 26.45
C LEU A 172 24.08 8.69 26.21
N LYS A 173 23.90 7.38 26.47
CA LYS A 173 22.66 6.63 26.20
C LYS A 173 22.14 6.79 24.76
N ILE A 174 23.03 7.06 23.81
CA ILE A 174 22.67 7.22 22.40
C ILE A 174 22.53 5.82 21.79
N LEU A 175 21.28 5.41 21.58
CA LEU A 175 20.95 4.16 20.90
C LEU A 175 20.84 4.41 19.40
N MET A 176 21.49 3.58 18.60
CA MET A 176 21.33 3.63 17.16
C MET A 176 20.13 2.78 16.77
N THR A 177 19.01 3.46 16.49
CA THR A 177 17.83 2.83 15.90
C THR A 177 17.92 2.95 14.37
N GLY A 178 17.20 2.09 13.64
CA GLY A 178 17.08 2.21 12.18
C GLY A 178 16.28 3.44 11.72
N GLN A 179 15.85 4.29 12.65
CA GLN A 179 15.05 5.47 12.39
C GLN A 179 15.86 6.75 12.63
N MET A 180 15.48 7.82 11.92
CA MET A 180 16.09 9.12 12.13
C MET A 180 15.66 9.68 13.49
N PRO A 181 16.59 10.11 14.36
CA PRO A 181 16.27 10.73 15.65
C PRO A 181 15.36 11.95 15.47
N GLU A 182 14.42 12.17 16.40
CA GLU A 182 13.45 13.28 16.33
C GLU A 182 14.14 14.65 16.24
N GLU A 183 15.29 14.80 16.89
CA GLU A 183 16.11 16.00 16.87
C GLU A 183 16.59 16.36 15.46
N LEU A 184 16.69 15.36 14.57
CA LEU A 184 17.10 15.53 13.17
C LEU A 184 15.91 15.57 12.21
N GLN A 185 14.73 15.09 12.60
CA GLN A 185 13.55 15.05 11.73
C GLN A 185 13.02 16.44 11.37
N ASN A 186 13.11 17.40 12.30
CA ASN A 186 12.61 18.76 12.10
C ASN A 186 13.62 19.69 11.40
N LEU A 187 14.81 19.20 11.07
CA LEU A 187 15.82 20.02 10.42
C LEU A 187 15.62 20.06 8.91
N SER A 188 15.76 21.26 8.34
CA SER A 188 15.78 21.41 6.89
C SER A 188 16.95 20.62 6.28
N ARG A 189 16.78 20.15 5.04
CA ARG A 189 17.84 19.44 4.31
C ARG A 189 19.16 20.23 4.26
N LYS A 190 19.09 21.57 4.21
CA LYS A 190 20.26 22.45 4.25
C LYS A 190 20.98 22.36 5.60
N ASN A 191 20.25 22.39 6.70
CA ASN A 191 20.82 22.32 8.05
C ASN A 191 21.39 20.93 8.34
N LEU A 192 20.71 19.86 7.89
CA LEU A 192 21.27 18.50 7.96
C LEU A 192 22.57 18.38 7.16
N ALA A 193 22.65 18.96 5.97
CA ALA A 193 23.87 18.97 5.18
C ALA A 193 25.01 19.74 5.88
N LEU A 194 24.71 20.86 6.55
CA LEU A 194 25.69 21.61 7.34
C LEU A 194 26.17 20.84 8.58
N ILE A 195 25.30 20.10 9.26
CA ILE A 195 25.69 19.26 10.42
C ILE A 195 26.51 18.05 9.97
N LEU A 196 26.09 17.41 8.87
CA LEU A 196 26.82 16.29 8.28
C LEU A 196 28.17 16.74 7.73
N ALA A 197 28.22 17.94 7.16
CA ALA A 197 29.48 18.59 6.91
C ALA A 197 30.18 18.70 8.25
N ALA A 198 29.69 19.42 9.26
CA ALA A 198 30.41 19.75 10.52
C ALA A 198 30.97 18.55 11.31
N ARG A 199 30.55 17.31 11.00
CA ARG A 199 31.16 16.11 11.55
C ARG A 199 32.66 16.04 11.21
N PRO A 200 33.55 15.99 12.22
CA PRO A 200 34.94 15.68 11.98
C PRO A 200 35.06 14.17 11.76
N ALA A 201 35.09 13.74 10.50
CA ALA A 201 35.47 12.37 10.14
C ALA A 201 36.49 12.39 9.01
N ARG A 202 37.77 12.18 9.37
CA ARG A 202 38.86 11.66 8.53
C ARG A 202 38.70 11.90 7.03
N GLY A 203 39.13 13.06 6.57
CA GLY A 203 39.19 13.40 5.15
C GLY A 203 39.19 14.91 5.01
N ASP A 204 40.21 15.45 4.34
CA ASP A 204 40.57 16.85 4.29
C ASP A 204 39.38 17.81 4.04
N TYR A 205 38.85 18.32 5.14
CA TYR A 205 37.73 19.24 5.22
C TYR A 205 37.99 20.56 4.47
N ALA A 206 39.26 20.95 4.39
CA ALA A 206 39.68 22.12 3.63
C ALA A 206 39.48 21.91 2.12
N THR A 207 39.58 20.67 1.62
CA THR A 207 39.42 20.38 0.18
C THR A 207 37.97 20.56 -0.30
N TYR A 208 36.96 20.26 0.52
CA TYR A 208 35.55 20.47 0.16
C TYR A 208 35.20 21.97 0.08
N HIS A 209 35.58 22.75 1.09
CA HIS A 209 35.33 24.20 1.09
C HIS A 209 36.12 24.93 -0.01
N ARG A 210 37.35 24.50 -0.34
CA ARG A 210 38.09 25.04 -1.50
C ARG A 210 37.34 24.81 -2.81
N ARG A 211 36.74 23.64 -3.03
CA ARG A 211 35.94 23.37 -4.24
C ARG A 211 34.67 24.22 -4.28
N GLN A 212 33.99 24.39 -3.15
CA GLN A 212 32.79 25.23 -3.08
C GLN A 212 33.11 26.73 -3.30
N ALA A 213 34.24 27.22 -2.78
CA ALA A 213 34.72 28.58 -3.02
C ALA A 213 35.05 28.80 -4.50
N ILE A 214 35.70 27.84 -5.16
CA ILE A 214 35.97 27.89 -6.61
C ILE A 214 34.66 27.90 -7.40
N VAL A 215 33.69 27.04 -7.07
CA VAL A 215 32.38 27.00 -7.75
C VAL A 215 31.60 28.32 -7.57
N ASN A 216 31.70 28.96 -6.41
CA ASN A 216 31.05 30.25 -6.15
C ASN A 216 31.75 31.41 -6.89
N LEU A 217 33.08 31.36 -7.05
CA LEU A 217 33.85 32.31 -7.85
C LEU A 217 33.42 32.26 -9.33
N TRP A 218 33.15 31.06 -9.86
CA TRP A 218 32.66 30.85 -11.22
C TRP A 218 31.19 31.25 -11.43
N ARG A 219 30.39 31.38 -10.35
CA ARG A 219 28.97 31.79 -10.42
C ARG A 219 28.73 33.28 -10.25
N GLY A 220 29.78 34.08 -10.06
CA GLY A 220 29.67 35.55 -10.09
C GLY A 220 28.88 36.17 -8.93
N GLU A 221 28.75 35.49 -7.79
CA GLU A 221 28.22 36.11 -6.56
C GLU A 221 29.35 36.83 -5.82
N GLY A 222 29.81 37.93 -6.41
CA GLY A 222 30.73 38.88 -5.81
C GLY A 222 30.05 39.66 -4.70
N SER A 223 30.69 39.67 -3.54
CA SER A 223 30.39 40.49 -2.37
C SER A 223 30.06 41.94 -2.75
N ARG A 224 28.82 42.36 -2.48
CA ARG A 224 28.50 43.78 -2.26
C ARG A 224 28.98 44.14 -0.84
N THR A 225 30.19 44.68 -0.73
CA THR A 225 30.57 45.51 0.42
C THR A 225 30.31 46.96 0.06
N SER A 226 29.37 47.57 0.78
CA SER A 226 29.17 49.02 0.80
C SER A 226 30.11 49.66 1.80
N ILE A 227 30.55 50.87 1.42
CA ILE A 227 31.45 51.84 2.06
C ILE A 227 32.92 51.64 1.72
#